data_AF-A0A537YNP5-F1
#
_entry.id   AF-A0A537YNP5-F1
#
_cell.length_a   1.000
_cell.length_b   1.000
_cell.length_c   1.000
_cell.angle_alpha   90.00
_cell.angle_beta   90.00
_cell.angle_gamma   90.00
#
_symmetry.space_group_name_H-M   'P 1'
#
loop_
_entity.id
_entity.type
_entity.pdbx_description
1 polymer ?
#
loop_
_entity_poly.entity_id
_entity_poly.type
_entity_poly.pdbx_seq_one_letter_code
_entity_poly.pdbx_strand_id
1 'polypeptide(L)'
;MDARRGEVFSATYSTVPGGVMRDSEYTVSTPGHLAADLEALPGDVLAVGDGAILYRDVLTEQRGGRLEIASPVFAHPDAASLVELAAPRFLREEHDRLFDVAPLYLRKSDAEIAWDRRTGDV
;
A
#
# COMPACT_ATOMS: atom_id res chain seq x y z
N MET A 1 -4.25 0.88 1.93
CA MET A 1 -4.93 2.18 2.11
C MET A 1 -6.10 2.28 1.14
N ASP A 2 -7.20 2.94 1.52
CA ASP A 2 -8.34 3.20 0.61
C ASP A 2 -7.88 4.08 -0.56
N ALA A 3 -7.96 3.55 -1.79
CA ALA A 3 -7.60 4.28 -3.01
C ALA A 3 -8.79 5.00 -3.65
N ARG A 4 -9.95 4.97 -2.97
CA ARG A 4 -11.27 5.34 -3.48
C ARG A 4 -11.69 4.42 -4.64
N ARG A 5 -12.91 4.63 -5.17
CA ARG A 5 -13.47 3.88 -6.32
C ARG A 5 -13.58 2.36 -6.11
N GLY A 6 -13.61 1.90 -4.87
CA GLY A 6 -13.63 0.46 -4.59
C GLY A 6 -12.26 -0.19 -4.82
N GLU A 7 -11.18 0.59 -4.75
CA GLU A 7 -9.80 0.13 -4.93
C GLU A 7 -8.98 0.34 -3.65
N VAL A 8 -7.85 -0.36 -3.55
CA VAL A 8 -6.88 -0.23 -2.47
C VAL A 8 -5.49 0.00 -3.03
N PHE A 9 -4.74 0.89 -2.39
CA PHE A 9 -3.29 0.96 -2.55
C PHE A 9 -2.65 -0.03 -1.58
N SER A 10 -1.79 -0.91 -2.09
CA SER A 10 -1.14 -1.94 -1.29
C SER A 10 0.33 -2.14 -1.67
N ALA A 11 1.09 -2.61 -0.68
CA ALA A 11 2.40 -3.22 -0.82
C ALA A 11 2.61 -4.12 0.40
N THR A 12 3.46 -5.13 0.27
CA THR A 12 3.79 -6.08 1.34
C THR A 12 5.19 -5.80 1.88
N TYR A 13 5.37 -6.08 3.17
CA TYR A 13 6.61 -5.82 3.87
C TYR A 13 6.93 -6.95 4.83
N SER A 14 8.21 -7.28 4.94
CA SER A 14 8.76 -8.24 5.89
C SER A 14 9.69 -7.52 6.86
N THR A 15 9.71 -8.00 8.10
CA THR A 15 10.68 -7.52 9.09
C THR A 15 12.06 -8.07 8.77
N VAL A 16 13.09 -7.23 8.87
CA VAL A 16 14.49 -7.60 8.69
C VAL A 16 15.31 -7.00 9.82
N PRO A 17 16.51 -7.54 10.14
CA PRO A 17 17.39 -6.90 11.10
C PRO A 17 17.63 -5.43 10.72
N GLY A 18 17.26 -4.52 11.63
CA GLY A 18 17.42 -3.07 11.40
C GLY A 18 16.26 -2.38 10.68
N GLY A 19 15.13 -3.04 10.42
CA GLY A 19 13.93 -2.36 9.92
C GLY A 19 12.95 -3.26 9.18
N VAL A 20 12.43 -2.76 8.06
CA VAL A 20 11.49 -3.45 7.19
C VAL A 20 11.97 -3.42 5.75
N MET A 21 11.71 -4.50 5.02
CA MET A 21 11.95 -4.62 3.59
C MET A 21 10.60 -4.67 2.87
N ARG A 22 10.49 -3.97 1.73
CA ARG A 22 9.32 -4.06 0.87
C ARG A 22 9.47 -5.28 -0.04
N ASP A 23 8.49 -6.18 -0.03
CA ASP A 23 8.53 -7.45 -0.76
C ASP A 23 7.81 -7.38 -2.12
N SER A 24 7.01 -6.33 -2.35
CA SER A 24 6.26 -6.13 -3.58
C SER A 24 6.43 -4.72 -4.14
N GLU A 25 6.01 -4.54 -5.39
CA GLU A 25 5.73 -3.21 -5.91
C GLU A 25 4.55 -2.57 -5.18
N TYR A 26 4.44 -1.25 -5.34
CA TYR A 26 3.22 -0.53 -4.98
C TYR A 26 2.16 -0.78 -6.06
N THR A 27 0.99 -1.24 -5.66
CA THR A 27 -0.10 -1.55 -6.60
C THR A 27 -1.38 -0.83 -6.23
N VAL A 28 -2.27 -0.72 -7.22
CA VAL A 28 -3.68 -0.36 -7.03
C VAL A 28 -4.52 -1.50 -7.58
N SER A 29 -5.41 -2.06 -6.76
CA SER A 29 -6.26 -3.18 -7.16
C SER A 29 -7.60 -3.16 -6.44
N THR A 30 -8.53 -4.02 -6.84
CA THR A 30 -9.76 -4.23 -6.09
C THR A 30 -9.47 -5.03 -4.81
N PRO A 31 -10.28 -4.89 -3.74
CA PRO A 31 -10.11 -5.68 -2.52
C PRO A 31 -10.13 -7.19 -2.76
N GLY A 32 -10.92 -7.66 -3.74
CA GLY A 32 -10.95 -9.08 -4.11
C GLY A 32 -9.66 -9.57 -4.76
N HIS A 33 -9.04 -8.76 -5.64
CA HIS A 33 -7.73 -9.10 -6.19
C HIS A 33 -6.65 -9.10 -5.10
N LEU A 34 -6.66 -8.10 -4.21
CA LEU A 34 -5.74 -8.10 -3.07
C LEU A 34 -5.95 -9.33 -2.17
N ALA A 35 -7.19 -9.74 -1.91
CA ALA A 35 -7.47 -10.94 -1.12
C ALA A 35 -6.86 -12.21 -1.74
N ALA A 36 -6.96 -12.37 -3.07
CA ALA A 36 -6.34 -13.47 -3.79
C ALA A 36 -4.80 -13.43 -3.74
N ASP A 37 -4.21 -12.24 -3.93
CA ASP A 37 -2.75 -12.06 -3.81
C ASP A 37 -2.27 -12.40 -2.39
N LEU A 38 -3.02 -11.97 -1.38
CA LEU A 38 -2.73 -12.26 0.02
C LEU A 38 -2.87 -13.76 0.29
N GLU A 39 -3.85 -14.49 -0.26
CA GLU A 39 -3.97 -15.94 -0.05
C GLU A 39 -2.71 -16.72 -0.44
N ALA A 40 -2.02 -16.27 -1.49
CA ALA A 40 -0.78 -16.89 -1.97
C ALA A 40 0.45 -16.64 -1.08
N LEU A 41 0.41 -15.64 -0.19
CA LEU A 41 1.55 -15.34 0.68
C LEU A 41 1.71 -16.37 1.82
N PRO A 42 2.94 -16.77 2.16
CA PRO A 42 3.17 -17.64 3.32
C PRO A 42 2.97 -16.89 4.64
N GLY A 43 2.69 -17.63 5.71
CA GLY A 43 2.67 -17.11 7.08
C GLY A 43 1.49 -16.20 7.42
N ASP A 44 1.55 -15.65 8.63
CA ASP A 44 0.53 -14.73 9.15
C ASP A 44 0.78 -13.31 8.63
N VAL A 45 -0.29 -12.61 8.27
CA VAL A 45 -0.23 -11.26 7.71
C VAL A 45 -0.98 -10.29 8.61
N LEU A 46 -0.35 -9.16 8.92
CA LEU A 46 -1.00 -8.02 9.55
C LEU A 46 -1.32 -6.97 8.48
N ALA A 47 -2.60 -6.76 8.18
CA ALA A 47 -3.07 -5.73 7.27
C ALA A 47 -3.21 -4.40 8.00
N VAL A 48 -2.49 -3.38 7.54
CA VAL A 48 -2.42 -2.04 8.14
C VAL A 48 -3.01 -0.99 7.19
N GLY A 49 -3.71 0.00 7.74
CA GLY A 49 -4.29 1.12 7.01
C GLY A 49 -5.82 1.09 6.90
N ASP A 50 -6.40 2.25 6.64
CA ASP A 50 -7.84 2.49 6.51
C ASP A 50 -8.56 1.55 5.52
N GLY A 51 -7.94 1.25 4.37
CA GLY A 51 -8.47 0.29 3.39
C GLY A 51 -8.59 -1.13 3.94
N ALA A 52 -7.69 -1.55 4.84
CA ALA A 52 -7.76 -2.87 5.48
C ALA A 52 -8.96 -2.96 6.43
N ILE A 53 -9.31 -1.86 7.09
CA ILE A 53 -10.48 -1.76 7.96
C ILE A 53 -11.76 -1.73 7.11
N LEU A 54 -11.78 -0.89 6.07
CA LEU A 54 -12.93 -0.71 5.18
C LEU A 54 -13.33 -2.01 4.47
N TYR A 55 -12.35 -2.81 4.05
CA TYR A 55 -12.56 -4.04 3.31
C TYR A 55 -12.27 -5.31 4.13
N ARG A 56 -12.37 -5.23 5.46
CA ARG A 56 -12.09 -6.33 6.40
C ARG A 56 -12.74 -7.65 5.98
N ASP A 57 -14.04 -7.62 5.69
CA ASP A 57 -14.82 -8.82 5.41
C ASP A 57 -14.27 -9.53 4.16
N VAL A 58 -14.01 -8.78 3.09
CA VAL A 58 -13.44 -9.30 1.84
C VAL A 58 -12.02 -9.85 2.04
N LEU A 59 -11.17 -9.16 2.81
CA LEU A 59 -9.77 -9.56 2.99
C LEU A 59 -9.63 -10.77 3.92
N THR A 60 -10.53 -10.96 4.88
CA THR A 60 -10.44 -12.03 5.88
C THR A 60 -11.13 -13.33 5.46
N GLU A 61 -12.06 -13.26 4.50
CA GLU A 61 -12.91 -14.39 4.09
C GLU A 61 -12.11 -15.65 3.71
N GLN A 62 -11.05 -15.49 2.90
CA GLN A 62 -10.31 -16.61 2.30
C GLN A 62 -9.07 -17.04 3.11
N ARG A 63 -8.67 -16.29 4.15
CA ARG A 63 -7.36 -16.44 4.81
C ARG A 63 -7.38 -17.29 6.09
N GLY A 64 -8.53 -17.86 6.46
CA GLY A 64 -8.64 -18.86 7.55
C GLY A 64 -8.05 -18.41 8.89
N GLY A 65 -8.12 -17.12 9.22
CA GLY A 65 -7.57 -16.54 10.45
C GLY A 65 -6.08 -16.17 10.42
N ARG A 66 -5.38 -16.40 9.30
CA ARG A 66 -3.96 -16.00 9.11
C ARG A 66 -3.79 -14.57 8.57
N LEU A 67 -4.86 -13.79 8.63
CA LEU A 67 -4.86 -12.37 8.31
C LEU A 67 -5.55 -11.63 9.44
N GLU A 68 -4.79 -10.74 10.08
CA GLU A 68 -5.30 -9.86 11.11
C GLU A 68 -5.38 -8.43 10.57
N ILE A 69 -6.40 -7.70 10.98
CA ILE A 69 -6.50 -6.26 10.71
C ILE A 69 -5.94 -5.53 11.92
N ALA A 70 -4.96 -4.65 11.69
CA ALA A 70 -4.37 -3.84 12.75
C ALA A 70 -5.39 -2.93 13.44
N SER A 71 -5.04 -2.48 14.65
CA SER A 71 -5.82 -1.51 15.40
C SER A 71 -6.11 -0.25 14.56
N PRO A 72 -7.30 0.38 14.69
CA PRO A 72 -7.62 1.63 14.01
C PRO A 72 -6.64 2.79 14.26
N VAL A 73 -5.84 2.71 15.32
CA VAL A 73 -4.74 3.67 15.58
C VAL A 73 -3.72 3.68 14.43
N PHE A 74 -3.57 2.58 13.69
CA PHE A 74 -2.69 2.44 12.53
C PHE A 74 -3.42 2.60 11.19
N ALA A 75 -4.61 3.23 11.18
CA ALA A 75 -5.37 3.42 9.95
C ALA A 75 -4.71 4.42 8.98
N HIS A 76 -3.90 5.35 9.50
CA HIS A 76 -3.25 6.39 8.70
C HIS A 76 -1.75 6.46 9.02
N PRO A 77 -0.92 6.93 8.07
CA PRO A 77 0.50 7.17 8.32
C PRO A 77 0.71 8.16 9.47
N ASP A 78 1.71 7.87 10.29
CA ASP A 78 2.13 8.72 11.40
C ASP A 78 3.45 9.45 11.07
N ALA A 79 3.56 10.69 11.55
CA ALA A 79 4.74 11.53 11.28
C ALA A 79 5.99 11.04 12.00
N ALA A 80 5.87 10.48 13.21
CA ALA A 80 7.03 9.94 13.92
C ALA A 80 7.60 8.71 13.20
N SER A 81 6.73 7.83 12.69
CA SER A 81 7.13 6.69 11.86
C SER A 81 7.85 7.13 10.59
N LEU A 82 7.39 8.21 9.93
CA LEU A 82 8.07 8.79 8.77
C LEU A 82 9.47 9.32 9.14
N VAL A 83 9.59 10.02 10.26
CA VAL A 83 10.89 10.53 10.74
C VAL A 83 11.86 9.40 11.08
N GLU A 84 11.37 8.32 11.71
CA GLU A 84 12.18 7.13 12.00
C GLU A 84 12.76 6.51 10.72
N LEU A 85 11.95 6.39 9.66
CA LEU A 85 12.41 5.89 8.36
C LEU A 85 13.35 6.87 7.63
N ALA A 86 13.16 8.17 7.81
CA ALA A 86 13.94 9.21 7.15
C ALA A 86 15.29 9.50 7.82
N ALA A 87 15.39 9.34 9.15
CA ALA A 87 16.58 9.72 9.92
C ALA A 87 17.87 9.03 9.44
N PRO A 88 17.90 7.71 9.16
CA PRO A 88 19.11 7.06 8.66
C PRO A 88 19.55 7.58 7.30
N ARG A 89 18.61 7.89 6.40
CA ARG A 89 18.91 8.49 5.08
C ARG A 89 19.50 9.89 5.26
N PHE A 90 18.89 10.69 6.12
CA PHE A 90 19.36 12.04 6.40
C PHE A 90 20.78 12.06 6.96
N LEU A 91 21.10 11.18 7.93
CA LEU A 91 22.45 11.06 8.50
C LEU A 91 23.51 10.60 7.50
N ARG A 92 23.11 9.91 6.43
CA ARG A 92 23.99 9.50 5.31
C ARG A 92 24.00 10.51 4.16
N GLU A 93 23.38 11.67 4.33
CA GLU A 93 23.23 12.70 3.29
C GLU A 93 22.46 12.20 2.05
N GLU A 94 21.64 11.15 2.20
CA GLU A 94 20.79 10.54 1.15
C GLU A 94 19.41 11.23 1.06
N HIS A 95 19.42 12.56 1.08
CA HIS A 95 18.21 13.37 0.99
C HIS A 95 17.96 13.90 -0.43
N ASP A 96 16.70 13.96 -0.82
CA ASP A 96 16.27 14.47 -2.12
C ASP A 96 16.31 16.01 -2.14
N ARG A 97 16.56 16.63 -3.31
CA ARG A 97 16.41 18.09 -3.44
C ARG A 97 14.93 18.44 -3.48
N LEU A 98 14.58 19.63 -3.01
CA LEU A 98 13.19 20.08 -2.95
C LEU A 98 12.44 19.94 -4.28
N PHE A 99 13.09 20.23 -5.40
CA PHE A 99 12.48 20.17 -6.74
C PHE A 99 12.46 18.78 -7.37
N ASP A 100 13.15 17.80 -6.77
CA ASP A 100 13.17 16.42 -7.24
C ASP A 100 12.04 15.58 -6.62
N VAL A 101 11.33 16.12 -5.62
CA VAL A 101 10.22 15.44 -4.94
C VAL A 101 9.02 15.36 -5.89
N ALA A 102 8.73 14.14 -6.36
CA ALA A 102 7.59 13.86 -7.22
C ALA A 102 6.58 12.93 -6.53
N PRO A 103 5.26 13.13 -6.72
CA PRO A 103 4.26 12.18 -6.27
C PRO A 103 4.39 10.83 -6.98
N LEU A 104 4.17 9.74 -6.23
CA LEU A 104 4.06 8.41 -6.80
C LEU A 104 2.62 8.18 -7.30
N TYR A 105 2.40 8.30 -8.61
CA TYR A 105 1.10 8.05 -9.23
C TYR A 105 0.93 6.56 -9.56
N LEU A 106 0.16 5.84 -8.75
CA LEU A 106 -0.16 4.41 -8.98
C LEU A 106 -1.35 4.20 -9.93
N ARG A 107 -2.11 5.26 -10.19
CA ARG A 107 -3.25 5.25 -11.11
C ARG A 107 -3.04 6.34 -12.15
N LYS A 108 -3.37 6.03 -13.42
CA LYS A 108 -3.51 7.06 -14.45
C LYS A 108 -4.51 8.12 -14.01
N SER A 109 -4.31 9.36 -14.45
CA SER A 109 -5.27 10.43 -14.20
C SER A 109 -6.62 10.13 -14.88
N ASP A 110 -7.69 10.74 -14.39
CA ASP A 110 -9.01 10.63 -15.02
C ASP A 110 -9.03 11.14 -16.45
N ALA A 111 -8.20 12.15 -16.74
CA ALA A 111 -8.04 12.72 -18.07
C ALA A 111 -7.43 11.69 -19.03
N GLU A 112 -6.40 10.97 -18.61
CA GLU A 112 -5.77 9.90 -19.39
C GLU A 112 -6.72 8.71 -19.56
N ILE A 113 -7.40 8.28 -18.49
CA ILE A 113 -8.39 7.19 -18.57
C ILE A 113 -9.53 7.55 -19.54
N ALA A 114 -10.01 8.79 -19.50
CA ALA A 114 -11.04 9.28 -20.41
C ALA A 114 -10.52 9.48 -21.85
N TRP A 115 -9.22 9.70 -22.02
CA TRP A 115 -8.58 9.79 -23.33
C TRP A 115 -8.45 8.39 -23.96
N ASP A 116 -7.90 7.42 -23.24
CA ASP A 116 -7.73 6.03 -23.71
C ASP A 116 -9.09 5.41 -24.13
N ARG A 117 -10.15 5.66 -23.34
CA ARG A 117 -11.53 5.24 -23.68
C ARG A 117 -12.07 5.88 -24.96
N ARG A 118 -11.60 7.08 -25.32
CA ARG A 118 -12.01 7.79 -26.54
C ARG A 118 -11.20 7.37 -27.75
N THR A 119 -9.92 7.01 -27.59
CA THR A 119 -9.06 6.53 -28.69
C THR A 119 -9.16 5.03 -28.96
N GLY A 120 -9.76 4.25 -28.05
CA GLY A 120 -10.03 2.83 -28.26
C GLY A 120 -8.86 1.90 -27.90
N ASP A 121 -7.90 2.40 -27.11
CA ASP A 121 -6.71 1.65 -26.67
C ASP A 121 -6.99 0.80 -25.40
N VAL A 122 -8.17 0.18 -25.30
CA VAL A 122 -8.58 -0.65 -24.15
C VAL A 122 -8.58 -2.13 -24.52
#